data_AF-C0HJQ7-F1
#
_entry.id   AF-C0HJQ7-F1
#
_cell.length_a   1.000
_cell.length_b   1.000
_cell.length_c   1.000
_cell.angle_alpha   90.00
_cell.angle_beta   90.00
_cell.angle_gamma   90.00
#
_symmetry.space_group_name_H-M   'P 1'
#
loop_
_entity.id
_entity.type
_entity.pdbx_description
1 polymer ?
#
loop_
_entity_poly.entity_id
_entity_poly.type
_entity_poly.pdbx_seq_one_letter_code
_entity_poly.pdbx_strand_id
1 'polypeptide(L)' 'QFTDVKCTVTKQCWPVCKKMFGRPNGKCMNGKCRCYS' A
#
# COMPACT_ATOMS: atom_id res chain seq x y z
N GLN A 1 -2.94 -3.56 7.15
CA GLN A 1 -1.54 -3.54 7.58
C GLN A 1 -0.83 -2.30 7.02
N PHE A 2 -0.21 -1.51 7.89
CA PHE A 2 0.64 -0.39 7.44
C PHE A 2 1.98 -0.94 6.95
N THR A 3 2.49 -0.35 5.89
CA THR A 3 3.84 -0.61 5.36
C THR A 3 4.69 0.62 5.58
N ASP A 4 6.01 0.45 5.63
CA ASP A 4 6.96 1.58 5.66
C ASP A 4 7.25 2.18 4.28
N VAL A 5 6.52 1.71 3.25
CA VAL A 5 6.64 2.27 1.91
C VAL A 5 5.95 3.63 1.88
N LYS A 6 6.73 4.68 1.63
CA LYS A 6 6.22 6.02 1.43
C LYS A 6 5.38 6.08 0.16
N CYS A 7 4.29 6.85 0.22
CA CYS A 7 3.45 7.11 -0.93
C CYS A 7 2.97 8.56 -0.93
N THR A 8 2.68 9.06 -2.13
CA THR A 8 1.97 10.31 -2.36
C THR A 8 0.59 10.03 -2.95
N VAL A 9 0.46 8.95 -3.73
CA VAL A 9 -0.81 8.54 -4.34
C VAL A 9 -1.12 7.07 -4.05
N THR A 10 -2.41 6.77 -3.90
CA THR A 10 -2.90 5.41 -3.60
C THR A 10 -2.42 4.35 -4.60
N LYS A 11 -2.30 4.70 -5.89
CA LYS A 11 -1.85 3.77 -6.94
C LYS A 11 -0.44 3.21 -6.70
N GLN A 12 0.44 3.94 -6.00
CA GLN A 12 1.79 3.47 -5.65
C GLN A 12 1.74 2.28 -4.68
N CYS A 13 0.66 2.16 -3.89
CA CYS A 13 0.51 1.09 -2.91
C CYS A 13 0.01 -0.22 -3.52
N TRP A 14 -0.69 -0.20 -4.65
CA TRP A 14 -1.22 -1.40 -5.29
C TRP A 14 -0.16 -2.46 -5.62
N PRO A 15 0.96 -2.12 -6.30
CA PRO A 15 2.00 -3.11 -6.57
C PRO A 15 2.68 -3.59 -5.27
N VAL A 16 2.84 -2.70 -4.28
CA VAL A 16 3.43 -3.02 -2.96
C VAL A 16 2.56 -4.04 -2.22
N CYS A 17 1.27 -3.76 -2.11
CA CYS A 17 0.33 -4.63 -1.42
C CYS A 17 0.16 -5.96 -2.16
N LYS A 18 0.17 -5.94 -3.50
CA LYS A 18 0.15 -7.17 -4.29
C LYS A 18 1.39 -8.03 -4.04
N LYS A 19 2.57 -7.40 -3.93
CA LYS A 19 3.83 -8.11 -3.66
C LYS A 19 3.91 -8.67 -2.23
N MET A 20 3.45 -7.92 -1.23
CA MET A 20 3.54 -8.34 0.18
C MET A 20 2.40 -9.26 0.63
N PHE A 21 1.18 -9.03 0.14
CA PHE A 21 -0.05 -9.69 0.63
C PHE A 21 -0.80 -10.46 -0.47
N GLY A 22 -0.31 -10.46 -1.71
CA GLY A 22 -0.97 -11.11 -2.84
C GLY A 22 -2.18 -10.34 -3.40
N ARG A 23 -2.54 -9.19 -2.81
CA ARG A 23 -3.72 -8.40 -3.20
C ARG A 23 -3.37 -6.93 -3.45
N PRO A 24 -3.80 -6.32 -4.57
CA PRO A 24 -3.56 -4.91 -4.86
C PRO A 24 -4.45 -3.95 -4.04
N ASN A 25 -4.88 -4.34 -2.84
CA ASN A 25 -5.79 -3.57 -2.00
C ASN A 25 -4.99 -2.62 -1.09
N GLY A 26 -4.34 -1.63 -1.69
CA GLY A 26 -3.59 -0.60 -0.98
C GLY A 26 -4.26 0.76 -1.00
N LYS A 27 -4.06 1.55 0.06
CA LYS A 27 -4.41 2.97 0.11
C LYS A 27 -3.25 3.76 0.69
N CYS A 28 -3.00 4.96 0.16
CA CYS A 28 -2.02 5.86 0.76
C CYS A 28 -2.67 6.60 1.94
N MET A 29 -2.10 6.46 3.14
CA MET A 29 -2.57 7.11 4.36
C MET A 29 -1.39 7.69 5.14
N ASN A 30 -1.44 8.97 5.52
CA ASN A 30 -0.36 9.69 6.22
C ASN A 30 1.02 9.54 5.55
N GLY A 31 1.06 9.53 4.22
CA GLY A 31 2.30 9.39 3.46
C GLY A 31 2.90 7.97 3.46
N LYS A 32 2.18 6.97 4.00
CA LYS A 32 2.57 5.55 4.00
C LYS A 32 1.51 4.68 3.35
N CYS A 33 1.95 3.60 2.70
CA CYS A 33 1.04 2.64 2.11
C CYS A 33 0.40 1.78 3.21
N ARG A 34 -0.93 1.78 3.26
CA ARG A 34 -1.73 0.87 4.07
C ARG A 34 -2.36 -0.18 3.14
N CYS A 35 -1.94 -1.42 3.29
CA CYS A 35 -2.50 -2.56 2.58
C CYS A 35 -3.64 -3.17 3.39
N TYR A 36 -4.71 -3.58 2.75
CA TYR A 36 -5.79 -4.34 3.34
C TYR A 36 -5.63 -5.79 2.91
N SER A 37 -5.69 -6.70 3.88
CA SER A 37 -5.82 -8.13 3.61
C SER A 37 -7.15 -8.40 2.93
#